data_AF-A0A832AXC2-F1
#
_entry.id   AF-A0A832AXC2-F1
#
_cell.length_a   1.000
_cell.length_b   1.000
_cell.length_c   1.000
_cell.angle_alpha   90.00
_cell.angle_beta   90.00
_cell.angle_gamma   90.00
#
_symmetry.space_group_name_H-M   'P 1'
#
loop_
_entity.id
_entity.type
_entity.pdbx_description
1 polymer ?
#
loop_
_entity_poly.entity_id
_entity_poly.type
_entity_poly.pdbx_seq_one_letter_code
_entity_poly.pdbx_strand_id
1 'polypeptide(L)'
;LGKGQRIGIFAGSGVGKSTLLGMIAQKAKADVNVIALIGERGREVREFIENDLKEEGLKKSVVVVATSDEAPLLRREGAFLASAIAKFFSDQGLDVMFMMDSVTRFAMAQREIGLAVGEPPTMKGYTPSVFSLLPRLMEIPGKFEKGSITAIYTVLVDGDDFNEPIADTSRSILDGHVVLSRRIAEKNHYPAIDILKSVSRLMPSIVNSEHKFLANKLRKHLSVYEQAEDLINIGAYTMGSNPDIDASLRVINKINDFLVQGVDESYEFSQTIALLNQAVE
;
A
#
# COMPACT_ATOMS: atom_id res chain seq x y z
N LEU A 1 4.67 9.52 -2.85
CA LEU A 1 3.30 9.55 -3.43
C LEU A 1 2.94 10.99 -3.73
N GLY A 2 2.07 11.25 -4.70
CA GLY A 2 1.57 12.61 -4.95
C GLY A 2 0.46 12.98 -3.97
N LYS A 3 0.35 14.28 -3.64
CA LYS A 3 -0.77 14.79 -2.84
C LYS A 3 -2.09 14.58 -3.57
N GLY A 4 -3.05 13.94 -2.91
CA GLY A 4 -4.34 13.58 -3.50
C GLY A 4 -4.37 12.23 -4.22
N GLN A 5 -3.26 11.49 -4.24
CA GLN A 5 -3.19 10.19 -4.91
C GLN A 5 -3.90 9.11 -4.09
N ARG A 6 -4.54 8.16 -4.77
CA ARG A 6 -5.16 6.97 -4.17
C ARG A 6 -4.33 5.73 -4.49
N ILE A 7 -3.76 5.08 -3.48
CA ILE A 7 -2.89 3.92 -3.62
C ILE A 7 -3.49 2.72 -2.89
N GLY A 8 -3.35 1.54 -3.48
CA GLY A 8 -3.67 0.29 -2.80
C GLY A 8 -2.43 -0.36 -2.20
N ILE A 9 -2.51 -0.91 -0.99
CA ILE A 9 -1.51 -1.84 -0.46
C ILE A 9 -2.12 -3.24 -0.51
N PHE A 10 -1.59 -4.08 -1.38
CA PHE A 10 -2.05 -5.44 -1.58
C PHE A 10 -1.14 -6.37 -0.81
N ALA A 11 -1.68 -7.04 0.19
CA ALA A 11 -0.88 -7.82 1.12
C ALA A 11 -1.63 -9.07 1.59
N GLY A 12 -0.90 -10.17 1.73
CA GLY A 12 -1.36 -11.33 2.49
C GLY A 12 -1.18 -11.15 4.00
N SER A 13 -1.56 -12.18 4.76
CA SER A 13 -1.26 -12.22 6.20
C SER A 13 0.24 -12.40 6.46
N GLY A 14 0.77 -11.69 7.46
CA GLY A 14 2.12 -11.90 7.98
C GLY A 14 3.27 -11.29 7.17
N VAL A 15 2.98 -10.42 6.19
CA VAL A 15 4.03 -9.81 5.32
C VAL A 15 4.42 -8.38 5.72
N GLY A 16 4.00 -7.92 6.91
CA GLY A 16 4.36 -6.59 7.44
C GLY A 16 3.44 -5.43 7.05
N LYS A 17 2.18 -5.71 6.65
CA LYS A 17 1.17 -4.68 6.29
C LYS A 17 0.99 -3.61 7.39
N SER A 18 0.70 -4.03 8.62
CA SER A 18 0.37 -3.12 9.73
C SER A 18 1.58 -2.26 10.11
N THR A 19 2.77 -2.86 10.15
CA THR A 19 4.03 -2.15 10.40
C THR A 19 4.31 -1.10 9.32
N LEU A 20 4.12 -1.43 8.03
CA LEU A 20 4.27 -0.45 6.95
C LEU A 20 3.27 0.71 7.08
N LEU A 21 2.01 0.42 7.41
CA LEU A 21 1.02 1.47 7.66
C LEU A 21 1.43 2.37 8.84
N GLY A 22 1.92 1.79 9.93
CA GLY A 22 2.45 2.52 11.08
C GLY A 22 3.62 3.44 10.71
N MET A 23 4.60 2.93 9.94
CA MET A 23 5.71 3.72 9.43
C MET A 23 5.22 4.91 8.59
N ILE A 24 4.24 4.71 7.71
CA ILE A 24 3.67 5.78 6.90
C ILE A 24 2.94 6.79 7.78
N ALA A 25 2.10 6.34 8.70
CA ALA A 25 1.33 7.20 9.59
C ALA A 25 2.24 8.10 10.45
N GLN A 26 3.36 7.57 10.94
CA GLN A 26 4.32 8.32 11.73
C GLN A 26 5.14 9.29 10.85
N LYS A 27 5.74 8.79 9.76
CA LYS A 27 6.81 9.50 9.04
C LYS A 27 6.32 10.32 7.84
N ALA A 28 5.11 10.08 7.32
CA ALA A 28 4.59 10.87 6.20
C ALA A 28 4.36 12.33 6.60
N LYS A 29 4.71 13.23 5.65
CA LYS A 29 4.44 14.66 5.75
C LYS A 29 2.98 14.93 5.38
N ALA A 30 2.12 14.92 6.39
CA ALA A 30 0.71 15.29 6.36
C ALA A 30 0.37 16.02 7.66
N ASP A 31 -0.59 16.95 7.59
CA ASP A 31 -1.03 17.74 8.73
C ASP A 31 -1.86 16.89 9.71
N VAL A 32 -2.66 15.97 9.18
CA VAL A 32 -3.50 15.06 9.95
C VAL A 32 -3.62 13.70 9.26
N ASN A 33 -3.65 12.65 10.06
CA ASN A 33 -3.97 11.32 9.61
C ASN A 33 -5.43 10.99 9.96
N VAL A 34 -6.12 10.28 9.06
CA VAL A 34 -7.42 9.68 9.35
C VAL A 34 -7.33 8.20 9.02
N ILE A 35 -7.48 7.34 10.02
CA ILE A 35 -7.25 5.90 9.92
C ILE A 35 -8.56 5.16 10.19
N ALA A 36 -9.02 4.37 9.23
CA ALA A 36 -10.20 3.52 9.34
C ALA A 36 -9.77 2.05 9.52
N LEU A 37 -10.06 1.47 10.69
CA LEU A 37 -9.81 0.06 11.01
C LEU A 37 -11.15 -0.69 11.00
N ILE A 38 -11.43 -1.40 9.91
CA ILE A 38 -12.74 -1.96 9.58
C ILE A 38 -12.68 -3.48 9.55
N GLY A 39 -13.47 -4.13 10.40
CA GLY A 39 -13.63 -5.58 10.45
C GLY A 39 -12.41 -6.35 10.96
N GLU A 40 -11.45 -5.66 11.57
CA GLU A 40 -10.29 -6.26 12.23
C GLU A 40 -10.66 -6.74 13.64
N ARG A 41 -9.87 -7.68 14.19
CA ARG A 41 -10.11 -8.15 15.56
C ARG A 41 -9.65 -7.08 16.55
N GLY A 42 -10.34 -6.95 17.69
CA GLY A 42 -10.01 -5.94 18.71
C GLY A 42 -8.55 -5.98 19.21
N ARG A 43 -7.95 -7.18 19.27
CA ARG A 43 -6.53 -7.33 19.61
C ARG A 43 -5.59 -6.72 18.55
N GLU A 44 -5.90 -6.93 17.27
CA GLU A 44 -5.10 -6.45 16.13
C GLU A 44 -5.20 -4.91 16.02
N VAL A 45 -6.39 -4.37 16.32
CA VAL A 45 -6.60 -2.92 16.46
C VAL A 45 -5.73 -2.34 17.58
N ARG A 46 -5.72 -2.97 18.75
CA ARG A 46 -4.93 -2.51 19.89
C ARG A 46 -3.43 -2.59 19.58
N GLU A 47 -2.96 -3.71 19.03
CA GLU A 47 -1.57 -3.88 18.60
C GLU A 47 -1.14 -2.80 17.60
N PHE A 48 -1.98 -2.48 16.61
CA PHE A 48 -1.70 -1.42 15.66
C PHE A 48 -1.57 -0.04 16.34
N ILE A 49 -2.50 0.31 17.23
CA ILE A 49 -2.48 1.62 17.91
C ILE A 49 -1.27 1.73 18.86
N GLU A 50 -1.01 0.70 19.66
CA GLU A 50 0.01 0.74 20.72
C GLU A 50 1.43 0.54 20.17
N ASN A 51 1.61 -0.38 19.22
CA ASN A 51 2.95 -0.79 18.76
C ASN A 51 3.35 -0.19 17.41
N ASP A 52 2.43 -0.14 16.43
CA ASP A 52 2.74 0.31 15.08
C ASP A 52 2.53 1.82 14.90
N LEU A 53 1.49 2.41 15.47
CA LEU A 53 1.21 3.84 15.36
C LEU A 53 2.00 4.64 16.39
N LYS A 54 2.13 4.11 17.61
CA LYS A 54 2.79 4.71 18.78
C LYS A 54 2.18 6.07 19.15
N GLU A 55 2.67 6.67 20.24
CA GLU A 55 2.19 7.98 20.71
C GLU A 55 2.42 9.08 19.66
N GLU A 56 3.55 9.04 18.95
CA GLU A 56 3.91 10.03 17.93
C GLU A 56 2.93 10.03 16.74
N GLY A 57 2.58 8.86 16.22
CA GLY A 57 1.59 8.75 15.15
C GLY A 57 0.20 9.13 15.63
N LEU A 58 -0.18 8.73 16.84
CA LEU A 58 -1.51 8.96 17.40
C LEU A 58 -1.79 10.45 17.63
N LYS A 59 -0.80 11.26 18.04
CA LYS A 59 -0.95 12.71 18.31
C LYS A 59 -1.58 13.50 17.18
N LYS A 60 -1.37 13.09 15.93
CA LYS A 60 -1.93 13.73 14.72
C LYS A 60 -2.96 12.87 13.99
N SER A 61 -3.49 11.83 14.64
CA SER A 61 -4.39 10.87 14.00
C SER A 61 -5.79 10.88 14.60
N VAL A 62 -6.80 10.83 13.73
CA VAL A 62 -8.15 10.38 14.10
C VAL A 62 -8.30 8.93 13.68
N VAL A 63 -8.57 8.04 14.64
CA VAL A 63 -8.73 6.60 14.38
C VAL A 63 -10.21 6.22 14.53
N VAL A 64 -10.82 5.76 13.44
CA VAL A 64 -12.19 5.24 13.41
C VAL A 64 -12.11 3.71 13.39
N VAL A 65 -12.72 3.07 14.38
CA VAL A 65 -12.68 1.61 14.55
C VAL A 65 -14.09 1.05 14.48
N ALA A 66 -14.27 0.01 13.66
CA ALA A 66 -15.43 -0.87 13.69
C ALA A 66 -14.93 -2.31 13.60
N THR A 67 -14.91 -3.03 14.72
CA THR A 67 -14.29 -4.36 14.83
C THR A 67 -15.11 -5.46 14.16
N SER A 68 -14.54 -6.66 14.03
CA SER A 68 -15.18 -7.81 13.37
C SER A 68 -16.48 -8.29 14.02
N ASP A 69 -16.66 -8.04 15.32
CA ASP A 69 -17.84 -8.39 16.12
C ASP A 69 -18.98 -7.37 16.00
N GLU A 70 -18.73 -6.22 15.38
CA GLU A 70 -19.74 -5.21 15.10
C GLU A 70 -20.63 -5.57 13.90
N ALA A 71 -21.86 -5.04 13.92
CA ALA A 71 -22.82 -5.24 12.85
C ALA A 71 -22.24 -4.83 11.47
N PRO A 72 -22.56 -5.56 10.38
CA PRO A 72 -22.05 -5.24 9.04
C PRO A 72 -22.32 -3.78 8.63
N LEU A 73 -23.48 -3.25 9.03
CA LEU A 73 -23.85 -1.86 8.79
C LEU A 73 -22.88 -0.89 9.46
N LEU A 74 -22.53 -1.11 10.73
CA LEU A 74 -21.57 -0.26 11.45
C LEU A 74 -20.17 -0.32 10.82
N ARG A 75 -19.72 -1.52 10.40
CA ARG A 75 -18.46 -1.67 9.67
C ARG A 75 -18.44 -0.89 8.36
N ARG A 76 -19.55 -0.91 7.59
CA ARG A 76 -19.69 -0.13 6.36
C ARG A 76 -19.69 1.37 6.64
N GLU A 77 -20.51 1.83 7.58
CA GLU A 77 -20.63 3.25 7.92
C GLU A 77 -19.34 3.81 8.53
N GLY A 78 -18.58 3.01 9.28
CA GLY A 78 -17.28 3.40 9.83
C GLY A 78 -16.30 3.86 8.75
N ALA A 79 -16.30 3.20 7.57
CA ALA A 79 -15.49 3.62 6.44
C ALA A 79 -15.92 4.99 5.88
N PHE A 80 -17.23 5.21 5.70
CA PHE A 80 -17.75 6.49 5.21
C PHE A 80 -17.58 7.62 6.22
N LEU A 81 -17.72 7.33 7.52
CA LEU A 81 -17.46 8.27 8.60
C LEU A 81 -16.01 8.74 8.56
N ALA A 82 -15.06 7.81 8.44
CA ALA A 82 -13.65 8.16 8.32
C ALA A 82 -13.38 9.03 7.08
N SER A 83 -13.97 8.69 5.93
CA SER A 83 -13.86 9.51 4.72
C SER A 83 -14.45 10.92 4.91
N ALA A 84 -15.57 11.05 5.63
CA ALA A 84 -16.18 12.34 5.96
C ALA A 84 -15.29 13.19 6.88
N ILE A 85 -14.64 12.57 7.87
CA ILE A 85 -13.67 13.24 8.75
C ILE A 85 -12.46 13.73 7.93
N ALA A 86 -11.93 12.90 7.03
CA ALA A 86 -10.85 13.30 6.14
C ALA A 86 -11.26 14.48 5.24
N LYS A 87 -12.48 14.46 4.72
CA LYS A 87 -13.02 15.57 3.93
C LYS A 87 -13.15 16.86 4.73
N PHE A 88 -13.61 16.78 5.98
CA PHE A 88 -13.68 17.92 6.87
C PHE A 88 -12.33 18.62 7.03
N PHE A 89 -11.25 17.88 7.33
CA PHE A 89 -9.93 18.48 7.49
C PHE A 89 -9.36 19.04 6.17
N SER A 90 -9.57 18.35 5.06
CA SER A 90 -9.19 18.86 3.74
C SER A 90 -9.91 20.18 3.39
N ASP A 91 -11.17 20.32 3.78
CA ASP A 91 -11.95 21.56 3.59
C ASP A 91 -11.47 22.73 4.46
N GLN A 92 -10.78 22.43 5.57
CA GLN A 92 -10.03 23.43 6.35
C GLN A 92 -8.67 23.80 5.72
N GLY A 93 -8.34 23.20 4.58
CA GLY A 93 -7.11 23.46 3.83
C GLY A 93 -5.91 22.61 4.25
N LEU A 94 -6.15 21.52 4.98
CA LEU A 94 -5.09 20.63 5.46
C LEU A 94 -4.77 19.52 4.45
N ASP A 95 -3.52 19.07 4.48
CA ASP A 95 -3.09 17.85 3.80
C ASP A 95 -3.34 16.63 4.68
N VAL A 96 -4.29 15.80 4.27
CA VAL A 96 -4.74 14.62 4.99
C VAL A 96 -4.12 13.35 4.43
N MET A 97 -3.54 12.52 5.31
CA MET A 97 -3.22 11.13 5.01
C MET A 97 -4.37 10.23 5.46
N PHE A 98 -5.13 9.70 4.51
CA PHE A 98 -6.21 8.76 4.77
C PHE A 98 -5.70 7.33 4.63
N MET A 99 -5.93 6.48 5.62
CA MET A 99 -5.56 5.07 5.59
C MET A 99 -6.79 4.23 5.92
N MET A 100 -7.10 3.23 5.11
CA MET A 100 -8.21 2.32 5.35
C MET A 100 -7.74 0.88 5.33
N ASP A 101 -7.94 0.19 6.44
CA ASP A 101 -7.63 -1.21 6.64
C ASP A 101 -8.87 -2.00 7.07
N SER A 102 -9.57 -2.71 6.19
CA SER A 102 -9.29 -2.90 4.75
C SER A 102 -10.52 -2.74 3.85
N VAL A 103 -10.28 -2.46 2.57
CA VAL A 103 -11.31 -2.47 1.54
C VAL A 103 -11.95 -3.84 1.41
N THR A 104 -11.17 -4.92 1.59
CA THR A 104 -11.69 -6.29 1.60
C THR A 104 -12.73 -6.50 2.70
N ARG A 105 -12.46 -6.04 3.93
CA ARG A 105 -13.40 -6.17 5.05
C ARG A 105 -14.64 -5.29 4.87
N PHE A 106 -14.49 -4.11 4.28
CA PHE A 106 -15.62 -3.28 3.87
C PHE A 106 -16.51 -3.96 2.82
N ALA A 107 -15.91 -4.54 1.78
CA ALA A 107 -16.63 -5.28 0.75
C ALA A 107 -17.37 -6.50 1.31
N MET A 108 -16.74 -7.22 2.25
CA MET A 108 -17.39 -8.33 2.97
C MET A 108 -18.60 -7.84 3.79
N ALA A 109 -18.49 -6.72 4.48
CA ALA A 109 -19.62 -6.12 5.21
C ALA A 109 -20.76 -5.75 4.27
N GLN A 110 -20.48 -5.11 3.13
CA GLN A 110 -21.52 -4.78 2.14
C GLN A 110 -22.13 -6.04 1.51
N ARG A 111 -21.35 -7.09 1.27
CA ARG A 111 -21.87 -8.39 0.81
C ARG A 111 -22.87 -8.98 1.81
N GLU A 112 -22.54 -8.99 3.11
CA GLU A 112 -23.45 -9.47 4.15
C GLU A 112 -24.77 -8.69 4.17
N ILE A 113 -24.70 -7.36 4.04
CA ILE A 113 -25.88 -6.49 3.94
C ILE A 113 -26.71 -6.83 2.70
N GLY A 114 -26.06 -6.93 1.53
CA GLY A 114 -26.73 -7.23 0.27
C GLY A 114 -27.46 -8.57 0.30
N LEU A 115 -26.82 -9.61 0.84
CA LEU A 115 -27.43 -10.93 1.00
C LEU A 115 -28.65 -10.88 1.94
N ALA A 116 -28.57 -10.12 3.02
CA ALA A 116 -29.68 -9.98 3.98
C ALA A 116 -30.92 -9.29 3.36
N VAL A 117 -30.74 -8.41 2.37
CA VAL A 117 -31.85 -7.75 1.65
C VAL A 117 -32.24 -8.47 0.35
N GLY A 118 -31.67 -9.65 0.09
CA GLY A 118 -32.05 -10.52 -1.03
C GLY A 118 -31.30 -10.26 -2.35
N GLU A 119 -30.17 -9.56 -2.33
CA GLU A 119 -29.32 -9.46 -3.53
C GLU A 119 -28.68 -10.81 -3.86
N PRO A 120 -28.69 -11.24 -5.13
CA PRO A 120 -28.05 -12.49 -5.52
C PRO A 120 -26.52 -12.37 -5.46
N PRO A 121 -25.79 -13.42 -5.03
CA PRO A 121 -24.34 -13.47 -5.15
C PRO A 121 -23.96 -13.65 -6.63
N THR A 122 -23.11 -12.77 -7.16
CA THR A 122 -22.69 -12.83 -8.57
C THR A 122 -21.23 -13.24 -8.71
N MET A 123 -20.29 -12.31 -8.49
CA MET A 123 -18.87 -12.52 -8.76
C MET A 123 -18.16 -13.11 -7.54
N LYS A 124 -17.82 -14.40 -7.61
CA LYS A 124 -17.23 -15.19 -6.51
C LYS A 124 -17.93 -14.98 -5.15
N GLY A 125 -19.25 -14.85 -5.16
CA GLY A 125 -20.05 -14.72 -3.94
C GLY A 125 -20.31 -13.28 -3.46
N TYR A 126 -19.72 -12.24 -4.08
CA TYR A 126 -20.07 -10.85 -3.76
C TYR A 126 -21.37 -10.41 -4.43
N THR A 127 -22.12 -9.52 -3.79
CA THR A 127 -23.35 -8.94 -4.33
C THR A 127 -23.04 -7.75 -5.27
N PRO A 128 -23.90 -7.45 -6.25
CA PRO A 128 -23.70 -6.31 -7.15
C PRO A 128 -23.47 -4.98 -6.44
N SER A 129 -24.14 -4.74 -5.31
CA SER A 129 -23.97 -3.52 -4.51
C SER A 129 -22.55 -3.28 -3.98
N VAL A 130 -21.74 -4.33 -3.83
CA VAL A 130 -20.33 -4.17 -3.43
C VAL A 130 -19.57 -3.38 -4.50
N PHE A 131 -19.72 -3.76 -5.76
CA PHE A 131 -18.97 -3.16 -6.87
C PHE A 131 -19.47 -1.75 -7.23
N SER A 132 -20.72 -1.42 -6.94
CA SER A 132 -21.21 -0.04 -7.08
C SER A 132 -20.77 0.87 -5.92
N LEU A 133 -20.48 0.30 -4.74
CA LEU A 133 -20.09 1.05 -3.55
C LEU A 133 -18.59 1.32 -3.47
N LEU A 134 -17.75 0.41 -4.00
CA LEU A 134 -16.30 0.57 -4.00
C LEU A 134 -15.84 1.89 -4.66
N PRO A 135 -16.25 2.25 -5.90
CA PRO A 135 -15.89 3.54 -6.48
C PRO A 135 -16.36 4.72 -5.63
N ARG A 136 -17.60 4.67 -5.13
CA ARG A 136 -18.17 5.75 -4.32
C ARG A 136 -17.36 6.06 -3.06
N LEU A 137 -16.75 5.06 -2.45
CA LEU A 137 -15.87 5.24 -1.30
C LEU A 137 -14.47 5.70 -1.74
N MET A 138 -13.91 5.01 -2.73
CA MET A 138 -12.50 5.14 -3.11
C MET A 138 -12.19 6.38 -3.94
N GLU A 139 -13.20 7.01 -4.55
CA GLU A 139 -13.07 8.27 -5.30
C GLU A 139 -13.23 9.53 -4.45
N ILE A 140 -13.58 9.41 -3.16
CA ILE A 140 -13.69 10.56 -2.25
C ILE A 140 -12.34 11.31 -2.09
N PRO A 141 -11.19 10.62 -1.94
CA PRO A 141 -9.90 11.30 -1.83
C PRO A 141 -9.46 11.96 -3.14
N GLY A 142 -8.69 13.03 -3.01
CA GLY A 142 -8.21 13.80 -4.14
C GLY A 142 -7.42 15.03 -3.70
N LYS A 143 -6.91 15.78 -4.68
CA LYS A 143 -6.34 17.11 -4.45
C LYS A 143 -7.42 18.15 -4.76
N PHE A 144 -7.71 19.02 -3.81
CA PHE A 144 -8.73 20.05 -3.92
C PHE A 144 -8.08 21.44 -3.95
N GLU A 145 -8.89 22.50 -4.06
CA GLU A 145 -8.41 23.88 -4.10
C GLU A 145 -7.70 24.29 -2.81
N LYS A 146 -8.22 23.86 -1.65
CA LYS A 146 -7.74 24.29 -0.33
C LYS A 146 -6.82 23.27 0.34
N GLY A 147 -7.11 21.99 0.21
CA GLY A 147 -6.40 20.89 0.89
C GLY A 147 -6.30 19.65 0.02
N SER A 148 -5.83 18.56 0.59
CA SER A 148 -5.71 17.28 -0.13
C SER A 148 -6.02 16.10 0.78
N ILE A 149 -6.48 15.01 0.18
CA ILE A 149 -6.62 13.71 0.83
C ILE A 149 -5.82 12.72 0.01
N THR A 150 -4.65 12.35 0.49
CA THR A 150 -3.86 11.25 -0.06
C THR A 150 -4.28 9.96 0.62
N ALA A 151 -4.71 8.96 -0.12
CA ALA A 151 -5.35 7.78 0.43
C ALA A 151 -4.58 6.49 0.18
N ILE A 152 -4.51 5.66 1.23
CA ILE A 152 -3.96 4.32 1.20
C ILE A 152 -5.07 3.35 1.59
N TYR A 153 -5.41 2.46 0.67
CA TYR A 153 -6.41 1.43 0.85
C TYR A 153 -5.72 0.07 0.92
N THR A 154 -5.83 -0.65 2.03
CA THR A 154 -5.32 -2.03 2.04
C THR A 154 -6.33 -2.97 1.40
N VAL A 155 -5.80 -3.95 0.69
CA VAL A 155 -6.55 -5.03 0.07
C VAL A 155 -5.88 -6.34 0.47
N LEU A 156 -6.66 -7.20 1.12
CA LEU A 156 -6.18 -8.52 1.52
C LEU A 156 -6.20 -9.43 0.29
N VAL A 157 -5.03 -9.93 -0.10
CA VAL A 157 -4.88 -10.93 -1.17
C VAL A 157 -4.45 -12.26 -0.57
N ASP A 158 -5.12 -13.34 -0.95
CA ASP A 158 -4.73 -14.69 -0.54
C ASP A 158 -3.69 -15.24 -1.53
N GLY A 159 -2.55 -15.71 -1.02
CA GLY A 159 -1.50 -16.36 -1.83
C GLY A 159 -1.02 -15.58 -3.06
N ASP A 160 -0.93 -14.24 -2.99
CA ASP A 160 -0.59 -13.36 -4.13
C ASP A 160 -1.59 -13.45 -5.32
N ASP A 161 -2.83 -13.94 -5.13
CA ASP A 161 -3.86 -13.96 -6.18
C ASP A 161 -4.55 -12.59 -6.33
N PHE A 162 -4.05 -11.81 -7.29
CA PHE A 162 -4.63 -10.51 -7.67
C PHE A 162 -5.91 -10.63 -8.51
N ASN A 163 -6.33 -11.84 -8.89
CA ASN A 163 -7.56 -12.09 -9.66
C ASN A 163 -8.80 -12.30 -8.77
N GLU A 164 -8.68 -12.05 -7.47
CA GLU A 164 -9.81 -11.92 -6.57
C GLU A 164 -10.63 -10.64 -6.91
N PRO A 165 -11.98 -10.67 -6.89
CA PRO A 165 -12.79 -9.59 -7.45
C PRO A 165 -12.56 -8.22 -6.80
N ILE A 166 -12.28 -8.18 -5.49
CA ILE A 166 -12.04 -6.93 -4.78
C ILE A 166 -10.65 -6.40 -5.13
N ALA A 167 -9.66 -7.28 -5.23
CA ALA A 167 -8.34 -6.91 -5.70
C ALA A 167 -8.34 -6.35 -7.12
N ASP A 168 -9.01 -7.01 -8.06
CA ASP A 168 -9.10 -6.56 -9.45
C ASP A 168 -9.84 -5.21 -9.58
N THR A 169 -11.01 -5.09 -8.93
CA THR A 169 -11.80 -3.85 -8.91
C THR A 169 -11.04 -2.71 -8.26
N SER A 170 -10.32 -2.96 -7.16
CA SER A 170 -9.52 -1.93 -6.50
C SER A 170 -8.39 -1.44 -7.41
N ARG A 171 -7.70 -2.35 -8.11
CA ARG A 171 -6.63 -1.98 -9.07
C ARG A 171 -7.14 -1.13 -10.23
N SER A 172 -8.38 -1.32 -10.66
CA SER A 172 -8.95 -0.54 -11.75
C SER A 172 -9.31 0.89 -11.32
N ILE A 173 -9.79 1.08 -10.08
CA ILE A 173 -10.19 2.38 -9.52
C ILE A 173 -8.98 3.22 -9.10
N LEU A 174 -7.95 2.60 -8.51
CA LEU A 174 -6.84 3.31 -7.86
C LEU A 174 -5.78 3.85 -8.85
N ASP A 175 -5.01 4.84 -8.38
CA ASP A 175 -3.93 5.50 -9.14
C ASP A 175 -2.59 4.72 -9.09
N GLY A 176 -2.60 3.52 -8.50
CA GLY A 176 -1.42 2.71 -8.28
C GLY A 176 -1.60 1.72 -7.15
N HIS A 177 -0.60 0.87 -6.97
CA HIS A 177 -0.58 -0.14 -5.92
C HIS A 177 0.85 -0.48 -5.50
N VAL A 178 0.96 -0.88 -4.24
CA VAL A 178 2.14 -1.46 -3.60
C VAL A 178 1.79 -2.90 -3.25
N VAL A 179 2.61 -3.84 -3.70
CA VAL A 179 2.45 -5.27 -3.40
C VAL A 179 3.42 -5.66 -2.31
N LEU A 180 2.90 -6.28 -1.24
CA LEU A 180 3.72 -6.91 -0.22
C LEU A 180 3.80 -8.41 -0.49
N SER A 181 5.01 -8.90 -0.77
CA SER A 181 5.24 -10.29 -1.16
C SER A 181 5.69 -11.16 0.01
N ARG A 182 5.07 -12.33 0.14
CA ARG A 182 5.49 -13.36 1.09
C ARG A 182 6.92 -13.84 0.81
N ARG A 183 7.29 -14.03 -0.46
CA ARG A 183 8.65 -14.45 -0.87
C ARG A 183 9.73 -13.48 -0.38
N ILE A 184 9.44 -12.18 -0.40
CA ILE A 184 10.37 -11.15 0.08
C ILE A 184 10.41 -11.16 1.62
N ALA A 185 9.25 -11.28 2.28
CA ALA A 185 9.16 -11.32 3.74
C ALA A 185 9.90 -12.54 4.33
N GLU A 186 9.82 -13.71 3.70
CA GLU A 186 10.53 -14.95 4.09
C GLU A 186 12.06 -14.81 4.02
N LYS A 187 12.57 -13.87 3.22
CA LYS A 187 14.00 -13.52 3.14
C LYS A 187 14.42 -12.50 4.24
N ASN A 188 13.54 -12.17 5.18
CA ASN A 188 13.72 -11.08 6.16
C ASN A 188 13.98 -9.71 5.53
N HIS A 189 13.45 -9.48 4.32
CA HIS A 189 13.55 -8.20 3.64
C HIS A 189 12.31 -7.35 3.95
N TYR A 190 12.48 -6.30 4.75
CA TYR A 190 11.40 -5.40 5.17
C TYR A 190 11.72 -3.92 4.88
N PRO A 191 10.74 -3.13 4.40
CA PRO A 191 9.37 -3.53 4.00
C PRO A 191 9.36 -4.55 2.86
N ALA A 192 8.42 -5.50 2.89
CA ALA A 192 8.37 -6.63 1.95
C ALA A 192 7.79 -6.25 0.57
N ILE A 193 8.16 -5.08 0.05
CA ILE A 193 7.59 -4.49 -1.15
C ILE A 193 8.20 -5.15 -2.39
N ASP A 194 7.35 -5.75 -3.23
CA ASP A 194 7.73 -6.21 -4.57
C ASP A 194 7.69 -5.03 -5.53
N ILE A 195 8.87 -4.48 -5.85
CA ILE A 195 9.02 -3.30 -6.71
C ILE A 195 8.50 -3.58 -8.12
N LEU A 196 8.73 -4.78 -8.66
CA LEU A 196 8.39 -5.10 -10.04
C LEU A 196 6.88 -5.25 -10.21
N LYS A 197 6.18 -5.76 -9.18
CA LYS A 197 4.71 -5.84 -9.13
C LYS A 197 4.03 -4.58 -8.59
N SER A 198 4.79 -3.58 -8.12
CA SER A 198 4.26 -2.31 -7.63
C SER A 198 4.37 -1.21 -8.68
N VAL A 199 3.41 -0.26 -8.66
CA VAL A 199 3.37 0.87 -9.59
C VAL A 199 2.65 2.07 -9.00
N SER A 200 3.16 3.26 -9.29
CA SER A 200 2.45 4.53 -9.11
C SER A 200 2.21 5.16 -10.49
N ARG A 201 0.96 5.28 -10.92
CA ARG A 201 0.63 5.87 -12.24
C ARG A 201 0.96 7.36 -12.31
N LEU A 202 1.05 8.02 -11.15
CA LEU A 202 1.35 9.44 -11.03
C LEU A 202 2.86 9.73 -11.02
N MET A 203 3.72 8.73 -10.80
CA MET A 203 5.17 8.91 -10.68
C MET A 203 5.77 9.75 -11.84
N PRO A 204 5.47 9.50 -13.13
CA PRO A 204 6.04 10.28 -14.23
C PRO A 204 5.72 11.78 -14.20
N SER A 205 4.65 12.17 -13.50
CA SER A 205 4.16 13.55 -13.44
C SER A 205 4.65 14.32 -12.21
N ILE A 206 5.26 13.64 -11.23
CA ILE A 206 5.64 14.23 -9.94
C ILE A 206 7.13 14.13 -9.63
N VAL A 207 7.93 13.61 -10.57
CA VAL A 207 9.39 13.50 -10.43
C VAL A 207 10.09 14.10 -11.64
N ASN A 208 11.35 14.52 -11.46
CA ASN A 208 12.17 15.00 -12.55
C ASN A 208 12.73 13.84 -13.41
N SER A 209 13.34 14.17 -14.55
CA SER A 209 13.89 13.20 -15.50
C SER A 209 14.99 12.33 -14.89
N GLU A 210 15.85 12.90 -14.06
CA GLU A 210 16.96 12.21 -13.39
C GLU A 210 16.45 11.13 -12.42
N HIS A 211 15.54 11.48 -11.51
CA HIS A 211 14.92 10.52 -10.61
C HIS A 211 14.20 9.40 -11.41
N LYS A 212 13.46 9.77 -12.47
CA LYS A 212 12.81 8.78 -13.32
C LYS A 212 13.82 7.83 -13.97
N PHE A 213 14.95 8.34 -14.44
CA PHE A 213 16.03 7.54 -15.02
C PHE A 213 16.62 6.55 -14.00
N LEU A 214 16.97 7.01 -12.79
CA LEU A 214 17.53 6.16 -11.74
C LEU A 214 16.56 5.06 -11.30
N ALA A 215 15.28 5.40 -11.10
CA ALA A 215 14.25 4.43 -10.75
C ALA A 215 14.07 3.36 -11.85
N ASN A 216 14.10 3.75 -13.12
CA ASN A 216 14.05 2.79 -14.23
C ASN A 216 15.29 1.89 -14.28
N LYS A 217 16.48 2.43 -13.98
CA LYS A 217 17.73 1.66 -13.90
C LYS A 217 17.65 0.60 -12.79
N LEU A 218 17.19 0.97 -11.59
CA LEU A 218 16.95 0.04 -10.49
C LEU A 218 15.99 -1.08 -10.91
N ARG A 219 14.84 -0.74 -11.52
CA ARG A 219 13.85 -1.72 -12.00
C ARG A 219 14.44 -2.64 -13.06
N LYS A 220 15.26 -2.12 -13.98
CA LYS A 220 15.95 -2.96 -14.99
C LYS A 220 16.84 -3.99 -14.31
N HIS A 221 17.67 -3.57 -13.34
CA HIS A 221 18.55 -4.49 -12.63
C HIS A 221 17.79 -5.55 -11.83
N LEU A 222 16.74 -5.17 -11.11
CA LEU A 222 15.88 -6.12 -10.41
C LEU A 222 15.26 -7.15 -11.38
N SER A 223 14.72 -6.69 -12.52
CA SER A 223 14.07 -7.57 -13.48
C SER A 223 15.05 -8.55 -14.12
N VAL A 224 16.26 -8.11 -14.46
CA VAL A 224 17.29 -8.97 -15.04
C VAL A 224 17.78 -9.98 -14.01
N TYR A 225 17.98 -9.55 -12.76
CA TYR A 225 18.39 -10.43 -11.68
C TYR A 225 17.31 -11.50 -11.40
N GLU A 226 16.04 -11.12 -11.26
CA GLU A 226 14.95 -12.07 -10.97
C GLU A 226 14.80 -13.14 -12.06
N GLN A 227 14.98 -12.79 -13.33
CA GLN A 227 14.94 -13.76 -14.44
C GLN A 227 16.11 -14.75 -14.43
N ALA A 228 17.22 -14.40 -13.79
CA ALA A 228 18.43 -15.22 -13.71
C ALA A 228 18.67 -15.83 -12.31
N GLU A 229 17.86 -15.49 -11.31
CA GLU A 229 18.07 -15.80 -9.88
C GLU A 229 18.30 -17.31 -9.68
N ASP A 230 17.48 -18.16 -10.29
CA ASP A 230 17.61 -19.62 -10.17
C ASP A 230 18.93 -20.14 -10.76
N LEU A 231 19.33 -19.67 -11.94
CA LEU A 231 20.58 -20.08 -12.61
C LEU A 231 21.81 -19.63 -11.82
N ILE A 232 21.74 -18.44 -11.22
CA ILE A 232 22.80 -17.90 -10.36
C ILE A 232 22.92 -18.75 -9.09
N ASN A 233 21.79 -19.04 -8.43
CA ASN A 233 21.76 -19.76 -7.15
C ASN A 233 22.26 -21.21 -7.27
N ILE A 234 22.03 -21.88 -8.41
CA ILE A 234 22.56 -23.23 -8.67
C ILE A 234 24.02 -23.23 -9.18
N GLY A 235 24.63 -22.06 -9.34
CA GLY A 235 26.00 -21.90 -9.84
C GLY A 235 26.18 -22.19 -11.33
N ALA A 236 25.09 -22.20 -12.11
CA ALA A 236 25.12 -22.48 -13.55
C ALA A 236 25.40 -21.22 -14.40
N TYR A 237 25.37 -20.03 -13.81
CA TYR A 237 25.69 -18.78 -14.50
C TYR A 237 27.19 -18.49 -14.48
N THR A 238 27.76 -18.20 -15.65
CA THR A 238 29.17 -17.81 -15.81
C THR A 238 29.26 -16.31 -16.10
N MET A 239 30.04 -15.58 -15.30
CA MET A 239 30.32 -14.15 -15.53
C MET A 239 30.88 -13.91 -16.94
N GLY A 240 30.42 -12.85 -17.60
CA GLY A 240 30.79 -12.49 -18.96
C GLY A 240 29.91 -13.12 -20.05
N SER A 241 29.04 -14.08 -19.70
CA SER A 241 28.11 -14.70 -20.66
C SER A 241 26.94 -13.78 -21.03
N ASN A 242 26.58 -12.84 -20.16
CA ASN A 242 25.51 -11.86 -20.41
C ASN A 242 25.83 -10.54 -19.69
N PRO A 243 26.18 -9.47 -20.42
CA PRO A 243 26.54 -8.18 -19.83
C PRO A 243 25.47 -7.54 -18.94
N ASP A 244 24.17 -7.77 -19.21
CA ASP A 244 23.08 -7.23 -18.40
C ASP A 244 22.98 -7.95 -17.04
N ILE A 245 23.17 -9.28 -17.02
CA ILE A 245 23.21 -10.06 -15.78
C ILE A 245 24.46 -9.69 -14.97
N ASP A 246 25.63 -9.59 -15.63
CA ASP A 246 26.87 -9.14 -14.99
C ASP A 246 26.73 -7.75 -14.36
N ALA A 247 26.08 -6.81 -15.06
CA ALA A 247 25.81 -5.48 -14.55
C ALA A 247 24.89 -5.52 -13.33
N SER A 248 23.86 -6.37 -13.35
CA SER A 248 22.89 -6.50 -12.26
C SER A 248 23.50 -7.16 -11.02
N LEU A 249 24.33 -8.20 -11.21
CA LEU A 249 25.07 -8.86 -10.12
C LEU A 249 26.01 -7.91 -9.37
N ARG A 250 26.59 -6.90 -10.05
CA ARG A 250 27.47 -5.92 -9.40
C ARG A 250 26.74 -4.99 -8.42
N VAL A 251 25.45 -4.74 -8.64
CA VAL A 251 24.68 -3.74 -7.89
C VAL A 251 23.56 -4.32 -7.04
N ILE A 252 23.18 -5.59 -7.24
CA ILE A 252 22.00 -6.18 -6.61
C ILE A 252 22.02 -6.10 -5.08
N ASN A 253 23.18 -6.31 -4.45
CA ASN A 253 23.30 -6.19 -2.99
C ASN A 253 23.04 -4.76 -2.52
N LYS A 254 23.61 -3.76 -3.20
CA LYS A 254 23.35 -2.33 -2.88
C LYS A 254 21.89 -1.95 -3.10
N ILE A 255 21.26 -2.49 -4.14
CA ILE A 255 19.83 -2.30 -4.41
C ILE A 255 19.01 -2.90 -3.27
N ASN A 256 19.31 -4.13 -2.83
CA ASN A 256 18.60 -4.75 -1.72
C ASN A 256 18.78 -3.96 -0.42
N ASP A 257 20.00 -3.51 -0.12
CA ASP A 257 20.28 -2.67 1.05
C ASP A 257 19.49 -1.35 1.00
N PHE A 258 19.34 -0.75 -0.17
CA PHE A 258 18.51 0.45 -0.38
C PHE A 258 17.01 0.20 -0.16
N LEU A 259 16.52 -1.01 -0.46
CA LEU A 259 15.10 -1.36 -0.37
C LEU A 259 14.68 -1.83 1.03
N VAL A 260 15.64 -2.14 1.90
CA VAL A 260 15.41 -2.47 3.30
C VAL A 260 15.41 -1.19 4.13
N GLN A 261 14.46 -1.09 5.07
CA GLN A 261 14.35 0.06 5.97
C GLN A 261 13.86 -0.39 7.34
N GLY A 262 14.57 0.04 8.39
CA GLY A 262 14.15 -0.17 9.77
C GLY A 262 12.90 0.64 10.14
N VAL A 263 12.09 0.15 11.09
CA VAL A 263 10.81 0.77 11.47
C VAL A 263 10.98 2.21 11.99
N ASP A 264 12.06 2.44 12.74
CA ASP A 264 12.35 3.76 13.31
C ASP A 264 13.17 4.66 12.36
N GLU A 265 13.64 4.11 11.24
CA GLU A 265 14.39 4.86 10.22
C GLU A 265 13.46 5.72 9.36
N SER A 266 13.95 6.89 8.98
CA SER A 266 13.27 7.77 8.04
C SER A 266 14.29 8.57 7.26
N TYR A 267 14.01 8.76 5.97
CA TYR A 267 14.89 9.46 5.05
C TYR A 267 14.15 10.66 4.45
N GLU A 268 14.86 11.78 4.34
CA GLU A 268 14.37 12.91 3.56
C GLU A 268 14.43 12.59 2.06
N PHE A 269 13.56 13.21 1.28
CA PHE A 269 13.42 12.89 -0.15
C PHE A 269 14.74 13.06 -0.93
N SER A 270 15.52 14.11 -0.63
CA SER A 270 16.82 14.34 -1.24
C SER A 270 17.84 13.26 -0.88
N GLN A 271 17.81 12.76 0.36
CA GLN A 271 18.66 11.66 0.81
C GLN A 271 18.28 10.36 0.09
N THR A 272 16.98 10.06 -0.04
CA THR A 272 16.51 8.88 -0.78
C THR A 272 16.98 8.89 -2.23
N ILE A 273 16.98 10.04 -2.91
CA ILE A 273 17.50 10.14 -4.30
C ILE A 273 19.01 9.88 -4.34
N ALA A 274 19.77 10.42 -3.39
CA ALA A 274 21.21 10.19 -3.33
C ALA A 274 21.55 8.70 -3.09
N LEU A 275 20.83 8.05 -2.16
CA LEU A 275 20.97 6.63 -1.89
C LEU A 275 20.56 5.77 -3.11
N LEU A 276 19.48 6.16 -3.80
CA LEU A 276 19.06 5.51 -5.04
C LEU A 276 20.16 5.57 -6.11
N ASN A 277 20.81 6.73 -6.28
CA ASN A 277 21.91 6.87 -7.23
C ASN A 277 23.07 5.92 -6.87
N GLN A 278 23.49 5.90 -5.59
CA GLN A 278 24.56 5.03 -5.12
C GLN A 278 24.22 3.54 -5.26
N ALA A 279 22.95 3.17 -5.10
CA ALA A 279 22.49 1.80 -5.20
C ALA A 279 22.55 1.25 -6.63
N VAL A 280 22.34 2.11 -7.64
CA VAL A 280 22.32 1.71 -9.06
C VAL A 280 23.63 1.94 -9.79
N GLU A 281 24.67 2.44 -9.10
CA GLU A 281 26.04 2.61 -9.59
C GLU A 281 26.94 1.42 -9.21
#